data_AF-K2BYN2-F1
#
_entry.id   AF-K2BYN2-F1
#
_cell.length_a   1.000
_cell.length_b   1.000
_cell.length_c   1.000
_cell.angle_alpha   90.00
_cell.angle_beta   90.00
_cell.angle_gamma   90.00
#
_symmetry.space_group_name_H-M   'P 1'
#
loop_
_entity.id
_entity.type
_entity.pdbx_description
1 polymer ?
#
loop_
_entity_poly.entity_id
_entity_poly.type
_entity_poly.pdbx_seq_one_letter_code
_entity_poly.pdbx_strand_id
1 'polypeptide(L)' 'MRIVLSGRIGGAEIARREWKAAGTMPLHTLRSDIDFAIYPALTKSGYVGVKVWINKGEVEI' A
#
# COMPACT_ATOMS: atom_id res chain seq x y z
N MET A 1 -5.66 -5.34 5.67
CA MET A 1 -4.94 -5.03 4.42
C MET A 1 -5.08 -3.55 4.09
N ARG A 2 -3.97 -2.86 3.78
CA ARG A 2 -3.96 -1.49 3.28
C ARG A 2 -3.23 -1.44 1.95
N ILE A 3 -3.82 -0.77 0.97
CA ILE A 3 -3.23 -0.53 -0.35
C ILE A 3 -3.17 0.98 -0.54
N VAL A 4 -2.02 1.48 -0.95
CA VAL A 4 -1.81 2.89 -1.29
C VAL A 4 -1.22 2.95 -2.69
N LEU A 5 -1.89 3.71 -3.56
CA LEU A 5 -1.43 4.05 -4.89
C LEU A 5 -1.00 5.51 -4.90
N SER A 6 0.14 5.81 -5.51
CA SER A 6 0.63 7.18 -5.66
C SER A 6 1.18 7.39 -7.06
N GLY A 7 0.70 8.42 -7.75
CA GLY A 7 1.17 8.76 -9.09
C GLY A 7 0.04 9.27 -9.97
N ARG A 8 0.22 9.18 -11.28
CA ARG A 8 -0.77 9.59 -12.29
C ARG A 8 -1.82 8.48 -12.49
N ILE A 9 -2.66 8.31 -11.48
CA ILE A 9 -3.67 7.24 -11.44
C ILE A 9 -4.68 7.45 -12.56
N GLY A 10 -4.94 6.40 -13.36
CA GLY A 10 -5.85 6.45 -14.50
C GLY A 10 -5.39 7.32 -15.67
N GLY A 11 -4.12 7.73 -15.71
CA GLY A 11 -3.59 8.61 -16.75
C GLY A 11 -3.89 10.09 -16.53
N ALA A 12 -4.36 10.47 -15.33
CA ALA A 12 -4.56 11.85 -14.95
C ALA A 12 -3.26 12.68 -15.13
N GLU A 13 -3.42 13.95 -15.50
CA GLU A 13 -2.29 14.87 -15.66
C GLU A 13 -1.61 15.16 -14.31
N ILE A 14 -2.40 15.26 -13.25
CA ILE A 14 -1.94 15.56 -11.89
C ILE A 14 -1.79 14.26 -11.09
N ALA A 15 -0.66 14.13 -10.39
CA ALA A 15 -0.43 13.00 -9.51
C ALA A 15 -1.37 13.03 -8.28
N ARG A 16 -1.94 11.88 -7.94
CA ARG A 16 -2.84 11.70 -6.81
C ARG A 16 -2.33 10.58 -5.90
N ARG A 17 -2.84 10.57 -4.68
CA ARG A 17 -2.65 9.49 -3.72
C ARG A 17 -4.00 8.92 -3.35
N GLU A 18 -4.24 7.69 -3.76
CA GLU A 18 -5.44 6.95 -3.38
C GLU A 18 -5.06 5.83 -2.42
N TRP A 19 -5.92 5.57 -1.45
CA TRP A 19 -5.72 4.47 -0.54
C TRP A 19 -7.04 3.78 -0.25
N LYS A 20 -6.96 2.47 -0.10
CA LYS A 20 -8.05 1.63 0.39
C LYS A 20 -7.51 0.77 1.51
N ALA A 21 -8.26 0.66 2.59
CA ALA A 21 -7.93 -0.23 3.69
C ALA A 21 -9.15 -1.06 4.06
N ALA A 22 -8.90 -2.31 4.41
CA ALA A 22 -9.88 -3.25 4.94
C ALA A 22 -9.30 -3.89 6.20
N GLY A 23 -10.06 -3.87 7.29
CA GLY A 23 -9.63 -4.35 8.60
C GLY A 23 -8.65 -3.40 9.31
N THR A 24 -8.01 -3.91 10.37
CA THR A 24 -7.09 -3.16 11.23
C THR A 24 -5.64 -3.28 10.77
N MET A 25 -4.89 -2.18 10.89
CA MET A 25 -3.48 -2.09 10.50
C MET A 25 -2.68 -1.43 11.64
N PRO A 26 -2.31 -2.19 12.67
CA PRO A 26 -1.62 -1.67 13.85
C PRO A 26 -0.13 -1.44 13.57
N LEU A 27 0.21 -0.36 12.87
CA LEU A 27 1.59 -0.06 12.43
C LEU A 27 2.57 0.26 13.57
N HIS A 28 2.07 0.60 14.76
CA HIS A 28 2.88 0.90 15.94
C HIS A 28 3.08 -0.34 16.84
N THR A 29 2.40 -1.45 16.56
CA THR A 29 2.41 -2.65 17.38
C THR A 29 3.47 -3.61 16.88
N LEU A 30 4.58 -3.73 17.60
CA LEU A 30 5.73 -4.58 17.22
C LEU A 30 5.39 -6.09 17.16
N ARG A 31 4.43 -6.55 17.96
CA ARG A 31 3.98 -7.96 17.95
C ARG A 31 3.08 -8.34 16.77
N SER A 32 2.64 -7.36 15.97
CA SER A 32 1.79 -7.61 14.82
C SER A 32 2.63 -8.02 13.61
N ASP A 33 2.29 -9.16 13.01
CA ASP A 33 2.92 -9.63 11.77
C ASP A 33 2.36 -8.84 10.59
N ILE A 34 3.15 -7.91 10.07
CA ILE A 34 2.75 -7.05 8.96
C ILE A 34 3.72 -7.23 7.80
N ASP A 35 3.25 -7.87 6.74
CA ASP A 35 3.95 -7.92 5.47
C ASP A 35 3.82 -6.57 4.75
N PHE A 36 4.96 -6.01 4.37
CA PHE A 36 5.02 -4.79 3.57
C PHE A 36 5.69 -5.06 2.23
N ALA A 37 5.08 -4.57 1.15
CA ALA A 37 5.65 -4.59 -0.18
C ALA A 37 5.50 -3.24 -0.87
N ILE A 38 6.53 -2.86 -1.62
CA ILE A 38 6.53 -1.68 -2.48
C ILE A 38 6.94 -2.09 -3.90
N TYR A 39 6.18 -1.63 -4.89
CA TYR A 39 6.49 -1.91 -6.29
C TYR A 39 6.06 -0.73 -7.19
N PRO A 40 6.92 -0.29 -8.12
CA PRO A 40 6.55 0.68 -9.14
C PRO A 40 5.88 -0.02 -10.33
N ALA A 41 4.64 0.35 -10.65
CA ALA A 41 3.94 -0.10 -11.84
C ALA A 41 4.21 0.85 -13.01
N LEU A 42 4.73 0.32 -14.13
CA LEU A 42 4.87 1.08 -15.36
C LEU A 42 3.51 1.21 -16.04
N THR A 43 3.11 2.44 -16.32
CA THR A 43 1.88 2.77 -17.04
C THR A 43 2.21 3.65 -18.24
N LYS A 44 1.25 3.83 -19.15
CA LYS A 44 1.42 4.71 -20.33
C LYS A 44 1.78 6.16 -19.97
N SER A 45 1.33 6.64 -18.80
CA SER A 45 1.54 8.01 -18.35
C SER A 45 2.72 8.16 -17.37
N GLY A 46 3.55 7.13 -17.22
CA GLY A 46 4.69 7.08 -16.31
C GLY A 46 4.55 6.00 -15.25
N TYR A 47 5.22 6.17 -14.11
CA TYR A 47 5.17 5.19 -13.03
C TYR A 47 4.09 5.51 -12.00
N VAL A 48 3.39 4.48 -11.53
CA VAL A 48 2.50 4.52 -10.37
C VAL A 48 3.12 3.69 -9.26
N GLY A 49 3.40 4.32 -8.13
CA GLY A 49 3.89 3.62 -6.94
C GLY A 49 2.76 2.86 -6.25
N VAL A 50 2.97 1.57 -6.01
CA VAL A 50 2.06 0.70 -5.26
C VAL A 50 2.73 0.34 -3.94
N LYS A 51 2.04 0.60 -2.83
CA LYS A 51 2.46 0.19 -1.49
C LYS A 51 1.35 -0.65 -0.88
N VAL A 52 1.71 -1.85 -0.40
CA VAL A 52 0.76 -2.80 0.18
C VAL A 52 1.24 -3.19 1.56
N TRP A 53 0.29 -3.22 2.50
CA TRP A 53 0.48 -3.77 3.82
C TRP A 53 -0.56 -4.87 4.07
N ILE A 54 -0.12 -6.05 4.48
CA ILE A 54 -0.97 -7.20 4.80
C ILE A 54 -0.74 -7.53 6.26
N ASN A 55 -1.78 -7.39 7.08
CA ASN A 55 -1.76 -7.82 8.47
C ASN A 55 -2.09 -9.32 8.50
N LYS A 56 -1.15 -10.14 8.98
CA LYS A 56 -1.29 -11.60 9.10
C LYS A 56 -1.74 -12.05 10.49
N GLY A 57 -1.83 -11.13 11.45
CA GLY A 57 -2.20 -11.44 12.84
C GLY A 57 -1.10 -11.02 13.81
N GLU A 58 -1.05 -11.69 14.95
CA GLU A 58 0.03 -11.52 15.94
C GLU A 58 0.98 -12.72 15.86
N VAL A 59 2.28 -12.47 16.01
CA VAL A 59 3.27 -13.54 16.13
C VAL A 59 3.23 -14.03 17.57
N GLU A 60 2.92 -15.32 17.78
CA GLU A 60 3.21 -15.99 19.06
C GLU A 60 4.73 -16.24 19.13
N ILE A 61 5.37 -15.66 20.13
CA ILE A 61 6.82 -15.77 20.40
C ILE A 61 7.09 -16.99 21.26
#